data_AF-A0AAD7RZP2-F1
#
_entry.id   AF-A0AAD7RZP2-F1
#
_cell.length_a   1.000
_cell.length_b   1.000
_cell.length_c   1.000
_cell.angle_alpha   90.00
_cell.angle_beta   90.00
_cell.angle_gamma   90.00
#
_symmetry.space_group_name_H-M   'P 1'
#
loop_
_entity.id
_entity.type
_entity.pdbx_description
1 polymer ?
#
loop_
_entity_poly.entity_id
_entity_poly.type
_entity_poly.pdbx_seq_one_letter_code
_entity_poly.pdbx_strand_id
1 'polypeptide(L)'
;MEWFDQEDKQLVITDGEAVLSKPLLPDLTSLAPCNHEEADSRMLLHASHAGQHGHHAILIRTVDTDVVVLAVSLAQELQPEDELWLAFGTGQSFRYLAAHEIAAGLGREKARALPMFHALTGCDTVSSFARRGKKDCVGSLDGTARTH
;
A
#
# COMPACT_ATOMS: atom_id res chain seq x y z
N MET A 1 -21.58 -14.44 7.78
CA MET A 1 -20.28 -13.84 8.21
C MET A 1 -19.97 -14.37 9.60
N GLU A 2 -19.89 -15.70 9.76
CA GLU A 2 -19.79 -16.37 11.08
C GLU A 2 -18.42 -17.03 11.29
N TRP A 3 -17.41 -16.65 10.52
CA TRP A 3 -16.10 -17.31 10.49
C TRP A 3 -15.01 -16.58 11.30
N PHE A 4 -15.35 -15.51 12.02
CA PHE A 4 -14.38 -14.63 12.69
C PHE A 4 -14.50 -14.59 14.23
N ASP A 5 -15.28 -15.48 14.85
CA ASP A 5 -15.27 -15.66 16.31
C ASP A 5 -14.21 -16.69 16.73
N GLN A 6 -12.94 -16.32 16.59
CA GLN A 6 -11.85 -17.00 17.30
C GLN A 6 -11.31 -16.03 18.35
N GLU A 7 -11.25 -16.49 19.60
CA GLU A 7 -11.00 -15.64 20.79
C GLU A 7 -9.66 -14.87 20.72
N ASP A 8 -8.71 -15.32 19.91
CA ASP A 8 -7.38 -14.71 19.76
C ASP A 8 -7.17 -14.03 18.39
N LYS A 9 -8.21 -13.85 17.59
CA LYS A 9 -8.10 -13.24 16.25
C LYS A 9 -8.70 -11.85 16.23
N GLN A 10 -7.92 -10.93 15.66
CA GLN A 10 -8.34 -9.56 15.41
C GLN A 10 -8.36 -9.32 13.90
N LEU A 11 -9.40 -8.66 13.43
CA LEU A 11 -9.57 -8.23 12.05
C LEU A 11 -9.72 -6.71 12.07
N VAL A 12 -8.81 -5.99 11.42
CA VAL A 12 -8.88 -4.55 11.23
C VAL A 12 -8.96 -4.25 9.75
N ILE A 13 -9.91 -3.40 9.34
CA ILE A 13 -10.20 -3.08 7.95
C ILE A 13 -10.32 -1.56 7.81
N THR A 14 -9.76 -1.03 6.74
CA THR A 14 -9.99 0.35 6.29
C THR A 14 -10.93 0.35 5.09
N ASP A 15 -11.98 1.17 5.12
CA ASP A 15 -12.91 1.42 4.02
C ASP A 15 -13.16 2.92 3.89
N GLY A 16 -12.68 3.53 2.79
CA GLY A 16 -12.58 4.98 2.69
C GLY A 16 -11.75 5.54 3.86
N GLU A 17 -12.28 6.51 4.59
CA GLU A 17 -11.63 7.04 5.80
C GLU A 17 -11.95 6.25 7.07
N ALA A 18 -12.91 5.32 7.00
CA ALA A 18 -13.35 4.56 8.16
C ALA A 18 -12.39 3.42 8.49
N VAL A 19 -12.19 3.18 9.79
CA VAL A 19 -11.47 2.02 10.32
C VAL A 19 -12.43 1.20 11.16
N LEU A 20 -12.54 -0.07 10.85
CA LEU A 20 -13.41 -1.02 11.52
C LEU A 20 -12.57 -2.15 12.09
N SER A 21 -12.91 -2.62 13.30
CA SER A 21 -12.25 -3.78 13.88
C SER A 21 -13.23 -4.81 14.44
N LYS A 22 -12.80 -6.06 14.48
CA LYS A 22 -13.46 -7.17 15.18
C LYS A 22 -12.42 -8.04 15.90
N PRO A 23 -12.52 -8.24 17.23
CA PRO A 23 -13.39 -7.51 18.16
C PRO A 23 -13.11 -6.00 18.15
N LEU A 24 -13.96 -5.21 18.82
CA LEU A 24 -13.74 -3.77 18.92
C LEU A 24 -12.43 -3.52 19.68
N LEU A 25 -11.46 -2.89 19.02
CA LEU A 25 -10.18 -2.59 19.61
C LEU A 25 -10.27 -1.27 20.37
N PRO A 26 -9.64 -1.16 21.55
CA PRO A 26 -9.69 0.04 22.38
C PRO A 26 -8.89 1.20 21.77
N ASP A 27 -7.88 0.91 20.95
CA ASP A 27 -7.04 1.90 20.29
C ASP A 27 -6.90 1.62 18.79
N LEU A 28 -7.47 2.52 18.00
CA LEU A 28 -7.34 2.59 16.54
C LEU A 28 -6.82 3.97 16.12
N THR A 29 -6.29 4.77 17.06
CA THR A 29 -5.96 6.18 16.80
C THR A 29 -4.83 6.36 15.80
N SER A 30 -3.89 5.41 15.70
CA SER A 30 -2.87 5.44 14.63
C SER A 30 -3.36 4.95 13.27
N LEU A 31 -4.61 4.46 13.18
CA LEU A 31 -5.24 4.07 11.91
C LEU A 31 -6.36 5.03 11.48
N ALA A 32 -7.09 5.62 12.43
CA ALA A 32 -8.34 6.32 12.20
C ALA A 32 -8.24 7.84 12.44
N PRO A 33 -8.79 8.69 11.56
CA PRO A 33 -9.32 8.34 10.24
C PRO A 33 -8.19 7.93 9.28
N CYS A 34 -8.48 7.02 8.36
CA CYS A 34 -7.50 6.59 7.37
C CYS A 34 -7.47 7.58 6.20
N ASN A 35 -6.56 8.55 6.24
CA ASN A 35 -6.43 9.62 5.25
C ASN A 35 -5.47 9.31 4.09
N HIS A 36 -4.88 8.12 4.07
CA HIS A 36 -3.99 7.69 2.99
C HIS A 36 -4.83 7.31 1.78
N GLU A 37 -4.52 7.82 0.58
CA GLU A 37 -5.32 7.56 -0.62
C GLU A 37 -5.11 6.13 -1.14
N GLU A 38 -3.85 5.73 -1.32
CA GLU A 38 -3.44 4.48 -1.98
C GLU A 38 -3.48 3.25 -1.07
N ALA A 39 -3.71 2.08 -1.65
CA ALA A 39 -3.91 0.84 -0.89
C ALA A 39 -2.62 0.33 -0.25
N ASP A 40 -1.48 0.49 -0.90
CA ASP A 40 -0.17 0.09 -0.42
C ASP A 40 0.22 0.87 0.85
N SER A 41 0.13 2.18 0.83
CA SER A 41 0.44 3.03 1.97
C SER A 41 -0.52 2.78 3.15
N ARG A 42 -1.80 2.50 2.88
CA ARG A 42 -2.74 2.00 3.92
C ARG A 42 -2.28 0.67 4.52
N MET A 43 -1.85 -0.31 3.71
CA MET A 43 -1.36 -1.60 4.21
C MET A 43 -0.15 -1.44 5.13
N LEU A 44 0.74 -0.51 4.80
CA LEU A 44 1.92 -0.19 5.60
C LEU A 44 1.55 0.48 6.93
N LEU A 45 0.51 1.33 6.93
CA LEU A 45 -0.04 1.90 8.16
C LEU A 45 -0.58 0.81 9.10
N HIS A 46 -1.30 -0.18 8.56
CA HIS A 46 -1.75 -1.36 9.34
C HIS A 46 -0.57 -2.16 9.90
N ALA A 47 0.48 -2.38 9.11
CA ALA A 47 1.68 -3.07 9.59
C ALA A 47 2.37 -2.29 10.73
N SER A 48 2.48 -0.97 10.61
CA SER A 48 3.03 -0.10 11.65
C SER A 48 2.19 -0.14 12.93
N HIS A 49 0.86 -0.02 12.81
CA HIS A 49 -0.07 -0.17 13.94
C HIS A 49 0.12 -1.53 14.62
N ALA A 50 0.21 -2.62 13.87
CA ALA A 50 0.39 -3.95 14.43
C ALA A 50 1.69 -4.05 15.27
N GLY A 51 2.82 -3.56 14.75
CA GLY A 51 4.09 -3.55 15.49
C GLY A 51 4.04 -2.72 16.77
N GLN A 52 3.37 -1.56 16.73
CA GLN A 52 3.15 -0.72 17.92
C GLN A 52 2.28 -1.39 18.98
N HIS A 53 1.41 -2.32 18.58
CA HIS A 53 0.50 -3.05 19.46
C HIS A 53 1.01 -4.45 19.86
N GLY A 54 2.32 -4.70 19.73
CA GLY A 54 2.97 -5.92 20.22
C GLY A 54 2.92 -7.11 19.25
N HIS A 55 2.55 -6.89 17.99
CA HIS A 55 2.66 -7.92 16.96
C HIS A 55 4.06 -7.91 16.34
N HIS A 56 4.92 -8.79 16.85
CA HIS A 56 6.33 -8.86 16.43
C HIS A 56 6.56 -9.65 15.13
N ALA A 57 5.57 -10.38 14.61
CA ALA A 57 5.70 -11.10 13.35
C ALA A 57 4.57 -10.67 12.40
N ILE A 58 4.92 -9.85 11.41
CA ILE A 58 3.97 -9.20 10.50
C ILE A 58 4.17 -9.75 9.10
N LEU A 59 3.11 -10.27 8.48
CA LEU A 59 3.14 -10.76 7.11
C LEU A 59 2.25 -9.92 6.20
N ILE A 60 2.87 -9.29 5.20
CA ILE A 60 2.17 -8.57 4.13
C ILE A 60 2.05 -9.48 2.92
N ARG A 61 0.83 -9.72 2.42
CA ARG A 61 0.63 -10.44 1.17
C ARG A 61 0.37 -9.46 0.03
N THR A 62 1.21 -9.52 -1.00
CA THR A 62 1.13 -8.59 -2.13
C THR A 62 1.70 -9.19 -3.40
N VAL A 63 1.30 -8.64 -4.54
CA VAL A 63 1.93 -8.90 -5.85
C VAL A 63 2.63 -7.64 -6.37
N ASP A 64 2.48 -6.53 -5.65
CA ASP A 64 2.97 -5.22 -6.01
C ASP A 64 4.39 -5.02 -5.48
N THR A 65 5.30 -4.58 -6.36
CA THR A 65 6.67 -4.24 -6.02
C THR A 65 6.78 -2.99 -5.18
N ASP A 66 5.84 -2.05 -5.30
CA ASP A 66 5.89 -0.76 -4.59
C ASP A 66 5.69 -1.01 -3.09
N VAL A 67 4.81 -1.96 -2.75
CA VAL A 67 4.63 -2.48 -1.39
C VAL A 67 5.92 -3.11 -0.84
N VAL A 68 6.72 -3.80 -1.66
CA VAL A 68 8.01 -4.37 -1.21
C VAL A 68 8.97 -3.26 -0.84
N VAL A 69 9.08 -2.22 -1.67
CA VAL A 69 9.93 -1.05 -1.44
C VAL A 69 9.51 -0.33 -0.16
N LEU A 70 8.21 -0.08 0.00
CA LEU A 70 7.66 0.57 1.19
C LEU A 70 7.89 -0.28 2.44
N ALA A 71 7.74 -1.60 2.36
CA ALA A 71 7.95 -2.50 3.50
C ALA A 71 9.41 -2.48 3.98
N VAL A 72 10.38 -2.46 3.07
CA VAL A 72 11.80 -2.32 3.43
C VAL A 72 12.07 -0.99 4.13
N SER A 73 11.41 0.09 3.70
CA SER A 73 11.51 1.38 4.39
C SER A 73 10.88 1.34 5.79
N LEU A 74 9.67 0.79 5.92
CA LEU A 74 8.95 0.67 7.19
C LEU A 74 9.69 -0.21 8.20
N ALA A 75 10.39 -1.25 7.74
CA ALA A 75 11.15 -2.13 8.64
C ALA A 75 12.24 -1.39 9.44
N GLN A 76 12.65 -0.18 9.04
CA GLN A 76 13.57 0.66 9.80
C GLN A 76 12.90 1.48 10.92
N GLU A 77 11.57 1.52 10.93
CA GLU A 77 10.75 2.24 11.92
C GLU A 77 10.13 1.30 12.96
N LEU A 78 10.06 0.00 12.64
CA LEU A 78 9.67 -1.06 13.57
C LEU A 78 10.76 -1.32 14.62
N GLN A 79 10.39 -2.05 15.67
CA GLN A 79 11.34 -2.44 16.71
C GLN A 79 12.36 -3.44 16.14
N PRO A 80 13.60 -3.48 16.67
CA PRO A 80 14.63 -4.41 16.18
C PRO A 80 14.25 -5.89 16.27
N GLU A 81 13.31 -6.23 17.16
CA GLU A 81 12.80 -7.60 17.33
C GLU A 81 11.64 -7.92 16.37
N ASP A 82 11.10 -6.93 15.66
CA ASP A 82 9.96 -7.10 14.77
C ASP A 82 10.40 -7.71 13.43
N GLU A 83 9.78 -8.82 13.08
CA GLU A 83 9.96 -9.49 11.80
C GLU A 83 8.87 -9.09 10.80
N LEU A 84 9.26 -8.25 9.84
CA LEU A 84 8.40 -7.91 8.71
C LEU A 84 8.69 -8.83 7.51
N TRP A 85 7.68 -9.60 7.12
CA TRP A 85 7.70 -10.57 6.03
C TRP A 85 6.77 -10.14 4.88
N LEU A 86 7.15 -10.44 3.65
CA LEU A 86 6.28 -10.32 2.48
C LEU A 86 6.02 -11.68 1.85
N ALA A 87 4.76 -12.07 1.74
CA ALA A 87 4.29 -13.14 0.86
C ALA A 87 4.08 -12.55 -0.53
N PHE A 88 5.14 -12.56 -1.36
CA PHE A 88 5.20 -11.85 -2.63
C PHE A 88 4.95 -12.76 -3.85
N GLY A 89 4.09 -12.31 -4.76
CA GLY A 89 3.83 -12.95 -6.06
C GLY A 89 2.66 -13.94 -6.07
N THR A 90 2.50 -14.68 -7.17
CA THR A 90 1.42 -15.66 -7.35
C THR A 90 1.93 -16.97 -7.98
N GLY A 91 1.21 -18.07 -7.74
CA GLY A 91 1.49 -19.36 -8.36
C GLY A 91 2.95 -19.81 -8.19
N GLN A 92 3.63 -20.06 -9.30
CA GLN A 92 5.02 -20.53 -9.31
C GLN A 92 6.06 -19.45 -8.96
N SER A 93 5.70 -18.16 -9.02
CA SER A 93 6.61 -17.06 -8.66
C SER A 93 6.45 -16.60 -7.21
N PHE A 94 5.63 -17.30 -6.43
CA PHE A 94 5.39 -16.99 -5.02
C PHE A 94 6.63 -17.24 -4.17
N ARG A 95 7.00 -16.27 -3.34
CA ARG A 95 8.14 -16.35 -2.43
C ARG A 95 7.96 -15.47 -1.20
N TYR A 96 8.59 -15.87 -0.11
CA TYR A 96 8.68 -15.05 1.10
C TYR A 96 9.93 -14.16 1.05
N LEU A 97 9.78 -12.88 1.35
CA LEU A 97 10.87 -11.91 1.46
C LEU A 97 10.93 -11.38 2.89
N ALA A 98 12.10 -11.38 3.51
CA ALA A 98 12.33 -10.78 4.81
C ALA A 98 12.68 -9.29 4.64
N ALA A 99 11.69 -8.40 4.78
CA ALA A 99 11.91 -6.96 4.62
C ALA A 99 12.90 -6.41 5.65
N HIS A 100 12.81 -6.92 6.89
CA HIS A 100 13.69 -6.54 8.00
C HIS A 100 15.16 -6.91 7.74
N GLU A 101 15.44 -8.10 7.19
CA GLU A 101 16.80 -8.48 6.80
C GLU A 101 17.33 -7.65 5.62
N ILE A 102 16.50 -7.41 4.61
CA ILE A 102 16.85 -6.57 3.46
C ILE A 102 17.21 -5.18 3.96
N ALA A 103 16.38 -4.59 4.81
CA ALA A 103 16.60 -3.26 5.36
C ALA A 103 17.88 -3.20 6.22
N ALA A 104 18.14 -4.24 7.03
CA ALA A 104 19.38 -4.36 7.79
C ALA A 104 20.63 -4.44 6.89
N GLY A 105 20.56 -5.19 5.79
CA GLY A 105 21.65 -5.31 4.81
C GLY A 105 21.91 -4.03 4.01
N LEU A 106 20.86 -3.27 3.67
CA LEU A 106 20.97 -1.96 3.02
C LEU A 106 21.50 -0.88 3.97
N GLY A 107 21.14 -0.98 5.25
CA GLY A 107 21.37 0.04 6.25
C GLY A 107 20.30 1.15 6.20
N ARG A 108 20.12 1.81 7.36
CA ARG A 108 19.02 2.75 7.63
C ARG A 108 18.83 3.84 6.58
N GLU A 109 19.91 4.55 6.23
CA GLU A 109 19.85 5.67 5.29
C GLU A 109 19.38 5.23 3.90
N LYS A 110 19.90 4.10 3.40
CA LYS A 110 19.54 3.60 2.07
C LYS A 110 18.12 3.06 2.07
N ALA A 111 17.75 2.27 3.09
CA ALA A 111 16.41 1.72 3.21
C ALA A 111 15.33 2.80 3.27
N ARG A 112 15.57 3.92 3.99
CA ARG A 112 14.65 5.08 4.02
C ARG A 112 14.59 5.84 2.72
N ALA A 113 15.68 5.87 1.96
CA ALA A 113 15.71 6.55 0.67
C ALA A 113 15.09 5.70 -0.46
N LEU A 114 14.88 4.39 -0.26
CA LEU A 114 14.39 3.48 -1.29
C LEU A 114 13.08 3.93 -1.94
N PRO A 115 12.04 4.38 -1.21
CA PRO A 115 10.81 4.86 -1.84
C PRO A 115 11.06 6.06 -2.77
N MET A 116 11.93 6.99 -2.37
CA MET A 116 12.30 8.14 -3.20
C MET A 116 13.06 7.69 -4.46
N PHE A 117 14.03 6.79 -4.33
CA PHE A 117 14.75 6.25 -5.47
C PHE A 117 13.83 5.48 -6.41
N HIS A 118 12.87 4.74 -5.86
CA HIS A 118 11.88 4.00 -6.63
C HIS A 118 10.96 4.95 -7.41
N ALA A 119 10.44 6.03 -6.82
CA ALA A 119 9.68 7.02 -7.58
C ALA A 119 10.48 7.66 -8.73
N LEU A 120 11.79 7.86 -8.53
CA LEU A 120 12.69 8.43 -9.54
C LEU A 120 13.11 7.46 -10.65
N THR A 121 13.23 6.18 -10.34
CA THR A 121 13.77 5.15 -11.27
C THR A 121 12.70 4.19 -11.80
N GLY A 122 11.60 4.07 -11.09
CA GLY A 122 10.43 3.23 -11.33
C GLY A 122 9.21 4.10 -11.61
N CYS A 123 8.96 4.30 -12.90
CA CYS A 123 7.62 4.55 -13.47
C CYS A 123 6.76 5.72 -12.94
N ASP A 124 7.32 6.75 -12.30
CA ASP A 124 6.58 7.99 -11.99
C ASP A 124 6.99 9.21 -12.83
N THR A 125 7.79 8.97 -13.88
CA THR A 125 7.82 9.92 -15.00
C THR A 125 6.55 9.72 -15.80
N VAL A 126 5.48 10.44 -15.43
CA VAL A 126 4.58 10.93 -16.47
C VAL A 126 5.46 11.58 -17.52
N SER A 127 5.46 11.05 -18.74
CA SER A 127 5.89 11.78 -19.91
C SER A 127 4.91 12.95 -20.14
N SER A 128 4.86 13.89 -19.18
CA SER A 128 4.45 15.26 -19.41
C SER A 128 5.69 15.97 -19.92
N PHE A 129 5.93 15.86 -21.23
CA PHE A 129 6.32 16.97 -22.08
C PHE A 129 6.38 16.48 -23.54
N ALA A 130 5.71 17.23 -24.41
CA ALA A 130 5.67 17.14 -25.88
C ALA A 130 4.64 16.20 -26.56
N ARG A 131 3.38 16.67 -26.61
CA ARG A 131 2.78 17.01 -27.92
C ARG A 131 1.81 18.19 -27.81
N ARG A 132 2.36 19.40 -27.96
CA ARG A 132 1.60 20.53 -28.52
C ARG A 132 1.35 20.26 -30.01
N GLY A 133 0.13 20.56 -30.47
CA GLY A 133 -0.29 20.67 -31.88
C GLY A 133 -1.35 19.62 -32.24
N LYS A 134 -2.58 19.96 -32.64
CA LYS A 134 -2.99 21.07 -33.51
C LYS A 134 -4.40 21.56 -33.13
N LYS A 135 -4.59 22.89 -33.10
CA LYS A 135 -5.91 23.52 -33.10
C LYS A 135 -6.62 23.31 -34.44
N ASP A 136 -7.94 23.26 -34.34
CA ASP A 136 -8.96 23.53 -35.37
C ASP A 136 -9.22 22.43 -36.43
N CYS A 137 -10.42 21.83 -36.39
CA CYS A 137 -11.58 22.29 -37.18
C CYS A 137 -12.82 21.38 -37.00
N VAL A 138 -13.90 21.98 -36.48
CA VAL A 138 -15.33 21.85 -36.82
C VAL A 138 -15.83 20.63 -37.60
N GLY A 139 -16.89 20.00 -37.07
CA GLY A 139 -18.00 19.50 -37.88
C GLY A 139 -18.58 18.15 -37.47
N SER A 140 -19.64 18.16 -36.66
CA SER A 140 -20.94 17.55 -37.04
C SER A 140 -21.86 17.55 -35.81
N LEU A 141 -22.75 18.53 -35.76
CA LEU A 141 -24.00 18.43 -35.03
C LEU A 141 -24.95 17.67 -35.96
N ASP A 142 -25.33 16.45 -35.62
CA ASP A 142 -26.50 15.82 -36.24
C ASP A 142 -27.58 15.67 -35.16
N GLY A 143 -28.40 16.70 -35.09
CA GLY A 143 -29.72 16.63 -34.48
C GLY A 143 -30.73 16.54 -35.62
N THR A 144 -31.39 15.38 -35.76
CA THR A 144 -32.59 15.28 -36.59
C THR A 144 -33.70 14.69 -35.76
N ALA A 145 -34.62 15.56 -35.33
CA ALA A 145 -35.94 15.22 -34.85
C ALA A 145 -36.99 15.74 -35.84
N ARG A 146 -37.92 14.83 -36.19
CA ARG A 146 -39.33 15.02 -36.58
C ARG A 146 -39.74 15.42 -38.02
N THR A 147 -40.65 14.57 -38.52
CA THR A 147 -41.92 14.84 -39.25
C THR A 147 -41.90 15.55 -40.61
N HIS A 148 -42.30 14.86 -41.67
CA HIS A 148 -43.69 14.89 -42.16
C HIS A 148 -44.03 13.65 -42.99
#